data_AF-A0A7Z1N7W5-F1
#
_entry.id   AF-A0A7Z1N7W5-F1
#
_cell.length_a   1.000
_cell.length_b   1.000
_cell.length_c   1.000
_cell.angle_alpha   90.00
_cell.angle_beta   90.00
_cell.angle_gamma   90.00
#
_symmetry.space_group_name_H-M   'P 1'
#
loop_
_entity.id
_entity.type
_entity.pdbx_description
1 polymer ?
#
loop_
_entity_poly.entity_id
_entity_poly.type
_entity_poly.pdbx_seq_one_letter_code
_entity_poly.pdbx_strand_id
1 'polypeptide(L)'
;NDPPWLATWPRALDPKSFPAYVAPVGPMSQRAQMSVKLMSQTPKISFDDFVSRKLTTTSLMAERMLPDLLAAAAGSNDAEVQAATALLKGWDHRFEPDSRAALLFETWAGLFAPKNFTDQSNYAVKWTLDDPLETPRGLKDPTAAVAMLKEAVAKTKQLYGAID
;
A
#
# COMPACT_ATOMS: atom_id res chain seq x y z
N ASN A 1 -10.47 -12.86 5.01
CA ASN A 1 -10.74 -12.86 3.54
C ASN A 1 -9.53 -13.29 2.75
N ASP A 2 -8.33 -13.02 3.27
CA ASP A 2 -7.09 -13.66 2.88
C ASP A 2 -7.12 -15.19 3.10
N PRO A 3 -6.30 -15.95 2.36
CA PRO A 3 -6.11 -17.38 2.59
C PRO A 3 -5.63 -17.69 4.03
N PRO A 4 -5.88 -18.91 4.54
CA PRO A 4 -5.70 -19.22 5.95
C PRO A 4 -4.24 -19.27 6.42
N TRP A 5 -3.28 -19.14 5.50
CA TRP A 5 -1.87 -19.43 5.75
C TRP A 5 -1.21 -18.51 6.78
N LEU A 6 -1.79 -17.34 7.06
CA LEU A 6 -1.27 -16.35 8.01
C LEU A 6 -2.28 -16.01 9.11
N ALA A 7 -3.10 -16.99 9.51
CA ALA A 7 -4.08 -16.84 10.58
C ALA A 7 -3.48 -16.52 11.97
N THR A 8 -2.17 -16.73 12.16
CA THR A 8 -1.41 -16.34 13.35
C THR A 8 0.03 -15.99 12.96
N TRP A 9 0.75 -15.35 13.89
CA TRP A 9 2.15 -14.97 13.71
C TRP A 9 3.01 -15.40 14.92
N PRO A 10 4.15 -16.10 14.72
CA PRO A 10 4.68 -16.61 13.45
C PRO A 10 3.74 -17.59 12.75
N ARG A 11 3.88 -17.71 11.42
CA ARG A 11 3.05 -18.61 10.60
C ARG A 11 3.12 -20.05 11.11
N ALA A 12 1.96 -20.64 11.39
CA ALA A 12 1.83 -22.01 11.89
C ALA A 12 1.42 -23.04 10.81
N LEU A 13 0.83 -22.58 9.70
CA LEU A 13 0.32 -23.46 8.63
C LEU A 13 1.23 -23.42 7.40
N ASP A 14 1.59 -24.60 6.89
CA ASP A 14 2.24 -24.76 5.57
C ASP A 14 1.20 -25.19 4.53
N PRO A 15 0.97 -24.41 3.45
CA PRO A 15 0.07 -24.81 2.36
C PRO A 15 0.36 -26.20 1.80
N LYS A 16 1.63 -26.65 1.82
CA LYS A 16 2.02 -27.98 1.30
C LYS A 16 1.50 -29.14 2.16
N SER A 17 1.09 -28.87 3.40
CA SER A 17 0.48 -29.87 4.29
C SER A 17 -1.02 -30.10 4.01
N PHE A 18 -1.60 -29.40 3.03
CA PHE A 18 -3.02 -29.47 2.69
C PHE A 18 -3.22 -29.71 1.18
N PRO A 19 -4.34 -30.32 0.75
CA PRO A 19 -4.67 -30.42 -0.66
C PRO A 19 -4.78 -29.05 -1.33
N ALA A 20 -4.25 -28.92 -2.56
CA ALA A 20 -4.13 -27.62 -3.25
C ALA A 20 -5.47 -26.91 -3.54
N TYR A 21 -6.60 -27.63 -3.49
CA TYR A 21 -7.93 -27.06 -3.70
C TYR A 21 -8.53 -26.42 -2.42
N VAL A 22 -7.88 -26.53 -1.26
CA VAL A 22 -8.39 -25.99 0.01
C VAL A 22 -8.44 -24.47 -0.01
N ALA A 23 -7.36 -23.82 -0.45
CA ALA A 23 -7.29 -22.38 -0.59
C ALA A 23 -6.12 -21.99 -1.54
N PRO A 24 -6.20 -20.86 -2.25
CA PRO A 24 -5.07 -20.33 -3.00
C PRO A 24 -3.93 -19.93 -2.04
N VAL A 25 -2.67 -19.97 -2.51
CA VAL A 25 -1.51 -19.59 -1.67
C VAL A 25 -1.48 -18.09 -1.38
N GLY A 26 -1.95 -17.27 -2.32
CA GLY A 26 -2.00 -15.82 -2.19
C GLY A 26 -2.29 -15.15 -3.53
N PRO A 27 -1.99 -13.84 -3.68
CA PRO A 27 -1.38 -12.98 -2.68
C PRO A 27 -2.33 -12.56 -1.56
N MET A 28 -1.75 -12.15 -0.44
CA MET A 28 -2.49 -11.56 0.67
C MET A 28 -2.70 -10.06 0.45
N SER A 29 -3.94 -9.59 0.63
CA SER A 29 -4.26 -8.16 0.49
C SER A 29 -3.48 -7.29 1.49
N GLN A 30 -3.20 -6.04 1.12
CA GLN A 30 -2.53 -5.09 2.02
C GLN A 30 -3.27 -4.89 3.35
N ARG A 31 -4.61 -4.87 3.33
CA ARG A 31 -5.45 -4.83 4.54
C ARG A 31 -5.18 -6.01 5.47
N ALA A 32 -5.09 -7.22 4.91
CA ALA A 32 -4.82 -8.41 5.71
C ALA A 32 -3.39 -8.38 6.28
N GLN A 33 -2.40 -7.90 5.51
CA GLN A 33 -1.02 -7.76 6.01
C GLN A 33 -0.95 -6.76 7.16
N MET A 34 -1.67 -5.63 7.04
CA MET A 34 -1.83 -4.66 8.11
C MET A 34 -2.47 -5.31 9.36
N SER A 35 -3.49 -6.16 9.20
CA SER A 35 -4.10 -6.90 10.32
C SER A 35 -3.07 -7.73 11.09
N VAL A 36 -2.22 -8.49 10.38
CA VAL A 36 -1.19 -9.30 11.05
C VAL A 36 -0.12 -8.44 11.71
N LYS A 37 0.36 -7.37 11.03
CA LYS A 37 1.31 -6.42 11.60
C LYS A 37 0.77 -5.78 12.89
N LEU A 38 -0.47 -5.29 12.86
CA LEU A 38 -1.11 -4.68 14.03
C LEU A 38 -1.27 -5.67 15.17
N MET A 39 -1.51 -6.96 14.93
CA MET A 39 -1.68 -7.90 16.04
C MET A 39 -0.36 -8.49 16.57
N SER A 40 0.73 -8.43 15.79
CA SER A 40 2.00 -9.08 16.13
C SER A 40 3.04 -8.16 16.79
N GLN A 41 2.83 -6.84 16.79
CA GLN A 41 3.82 -5.85 17.25
C GLN A 41 4.10 -5.86 18.76
N THR A 42 3.15 -6.27 19.60
CA THR A 42 3.29 -6.14 21.07
C THR A 42 2.76 -7.37 21.81
N PRO A 43 3.43 -7.81 22.90
CA PRO A 43 3.03 -9.00 23.65
C PRO A 43 1.79 -8.79 24.54
N LYS A 44 1.39 -7.53 24.78
CA LYS A 44 0.19 -7.17 25.56
C LYS A 44 -0.56 -6.07 24.83
N ILE A 45 -1.88 -6.19 24.79
CA ILE A 45 -2.79 -5.24 24.14
C ILE A 45 -3.84 -4.85 25.18
N SER A 46 -3.98 -3.55 25.46
CA SER A 46 -5.08 -3.03 26.27
C SER A 46 -6.34 -2.89 25.41
N PHE A 47 -7.50 -2.68 26.03
CA PHE A 47 -8.72 -2.41 25.28
C PHE A 47 -8.60 -1.16 24.39
N ASP A 48 -8.05 -0.06 24.92
CA ASP A 48 -7.87 1.18 24.16
C ASP A 48 -6.92 1.00 22.98
N ASP A 49 -5.83 0.25 23.17
CA ASP A 49 -4.90 -0.09 22.10
C ASP A 49 -5.59 -0.94 21.02
N PHE A 50 -6.38 -1.94 21.43
CA PHE A 50 -7.17 -2.75 20.50
C PHE A 50 -8.14 -1.90 19.67
N VAL A 51 -8.87 -0.97 20.31
CA VAL A 51 -9.77 -0.04 19.62
C VAL A 51 -9.02 0.85 18.64
N SER A 52 -7.87 1.40 19.05
CA SER A 52 -7.01 2.22 18.19
C SER A 52 -6.55 1.45 16.94
N ARG A 53 -6.03 0.23 17.11
CA ARG A 53 -5.61 -0.65 16.00
C ARG A 53 -6.76 -0.99 15.06
N LYS A 54 -7.96 -1.24 15.60
CA LYS A 54 -9.16 -1.51 14.80
C LYS A 54 -9.58 -0.30 13.94
N LEU A 55 -9.35 0.91 14.44
CA LEU A 55 -9.79 2.16 13.81
C LEU A 55 -8.73 2.81 12.92
N THR A 56 -7.53 2.24 12.82
CA THR A 56 -6.47 2.83 11.99
C THR A 56 -6.91 2.99 10.53
N THR A 57 -6.58 4.15 9.98
CA THR A 57 -6.81 4.58 8.60
C THR A 57 -5.50 4.59 7.80
N THR A 58 -4.40 4.09 8.38
CA THR A 58 -3.07 4.07 7.75
C THR A 58 -3.06 3.24 6.46
N SER A 59 -2.57 3.85 5.38
CA SER A 59 -2.35 3.20 4.09
C SER A 59 -1.03 2.41 4.10
N LEU A 60 -1.12 1.08 4.22
CA LEU A 60 0.07 0.23 4.13
C LEU A 60 0.80 0.36 2.78
N MET A 61 0.06 0.65 1.71
CA MET A 61 0.68 0.87 0.39
C MET A 61 1.46 2.18 0.36
N ALA A 62 0.97 3.24 1.01
CA ALA A 62 1.68 4.51 1.07
C ALA A 62 3.01 4.35 1.82
N GLU A 63 2.97 3.71 2.99
CA GLU A 63 4.17 3.38 3.79
C GLU A 63 5.24 2.64 2.97
N ARG A 64 4.82 1.72 2.09
CA ARG A 64 5.78 0.93 1.28
C ARG A 64 6.28 1.63 0.03
N MET A 65 5.44 2.45 -0.59
CA MET A 65 5.70 2.90 -1.96
C MET A 65 6.12 4.36 -2.04
N LEU A 66 5.70 5.21 -1.09
CA LEU A 66 6.06 6.63 -1.12
C LEU A 66 7.56 6.87 -0.96
N PRO A 67 8.32 6.17 -0.10
CA PRO A 67 9.77 6.41 0.00
C PRO A 67 10.48 6.30 -1.37
N ASP A 68 10.23 5.22 -2.11
CA ASP A 68 10.84 5.00 -3.43
C ASP A 68 10.27 5.94 -4.50
N LEU A 69 8.96 6.25 -4.45
CA LEU A 69 8.33 7.16 -5.41
C LEU A 69 8.85 8.59 -5.25
N LEU A 70 8.96 9.07 -4.01
CA LEU A 70 9.49 10.40 -3.70
C LEU A 70 10.98 10.48 -4.07
N ALA A 71 11.76 9.42 -3.84
CA ALA A 71 13.14 9.34 -4.26
C ALA A 71 13.28 9.39 -5.80
N ALA A 72 12.42 8.66 -6.53
CA ALA A 72 12.40 8.66 -7.98
C ALA A 72 11.99 10.03 -8.57
N ALA A 73 11.12 10.76 -7.87
CA ALA A 73 10.64 12.07 -8.30
C ALA A 73 11.57 13.24 -7.92
N ALA A 74 12.56 13.03 -7.05
CA ALA A 74 13.36 14.10 -6.43
C ALA A 74 14.14 15.00 -7.41
N GLY A 75 14.39 14.52 -8.63
CA GLY A 75 15.07 15.27 -9.70
C GLY A 75 14.16 15.76 -10.83
N SER A 76 12.83 15.63 -10.70
CA SER A 76 11.90 16.05 -11.74
C SER A 76 11.91 17.57 -11.92
N ASN A 77 11.99 18.05 -13.16
CA ASN A 77 11.80 19.46 -13.54
C ASN A 77 10.33 19.77 -13.90
N ASP A 78 9.44 18.79 -13.80
CA ASP A 78 8.02 18.97 -14.07
C ASP A 78 7.31 19.57 -12.85
N ALA A 79 6.71 20.74 -13.02
CA ALA A 79 6.06 21.48 -11.93
C ALA A 79 4.88 20.70 -11.30
N GLU A 80 4.15 19.89 -12.06
CA GLU A 80 3.05 19.09 -11.52
C GLU A 80 3.57 17.94 -10.65
N VAL A 81 4.64 17.28 -11.09
CA VAL A 81 5.30 16.24 -10.30
C VAL A 81 5.91 16.81 -9.02
N GLN A 82 6.52 18.00 -9.08
CA GLN A 82 7.07 18.67 -7.90
C GLN A 82 5.97 19.01 -6.88
N ALA A 83 4.83 19.56 -7.33
CA ALA A 83 3.68 19.86 -6.48
C ALA A 83 3.10 18.59 -5.84
N ALA A 84 2.91 17.52 -6.61
CA ALA A 84 2.45 16.23 -6.12
C ALA A 84 3.38 15.63 -5.06
N THR A 85 4.70 15.68 -5.32
CA THR A 85 5.73 15.18 -4.40
C THR A 85 5.72 15.97 -3.08
N ALA A 86 5.58 17.29 -3.15
CA ALA A 86 5.49 18.14 -1.96
C ALA A 86 4.24 17.81 -1.11
N LEU A 87 3.09 17.63 -1.76
CA LEU A 87 1.84 17.25 -1.10
C LEU A 87 1.94 15.87 -0.43
N LEU A 88 2.44 14.86 -1.15
CA LEU A 88 2.60 13.51 -0.62
C LEU A 88 3.63 13.43 0.50
N LYS A 89 4.70 14.24 0.45
CA LYS A 89 5.72 14.31 1.51
C LYS A 89 5.18 14.92 2.81
N GLY A 90 4.18 15.80 2.71
CA GLY A 90 3.51 16.40 3.87
C GLY A 90 2.40 15.53 4.48
N TRP A 91 2.08 14.39 3.86
CA TRP A 91 1.01 13.50 4.30
C TRP A 91 1.52 12.48 5.32
N ASP A 92 0.69 12.18 6.30
CA ASP A 92 0.96 11.17 7.35
C ASP A 92 0.48 9.76 6.96
N HIS A 93 0.17 9.54 5.68
CA HIS A 93 -0.26 8.27 5.11
C HIS A 93 -1.61 7.75 5.64
N ARG A 94 -2.41 8.59 6.29
CA ARG A 94 -3.74 8.21 6.80
C ARG A 94 -4.88 8.74 5.95
N PHE A 95 -5.91 7.91 5.77
CA PHE A 95 -7.16 8.25 5.10
C PHE A 95 -8.13 8.98 6.06
N GLU A 96 -7.73 10.17 6.52
CA GLU A 96 -8.54 11.02 7.39
C GLU A 96 -9.42 12.00 6.58
N PRO A 97 -10.53 12.51 7.15
CA PRO A 97 -11.43 13.45 6.46
C PRO A 97 -10.77 14.76 6.02
N ASP A 98 -9.70 15.19 6.69
CA ASP A 98 -8.94 16.40 6.40
C ASP A 98 -7.67 16.13 5.58
N SER A 99 -7.46 14.89 5.13
CA SER A 99 -6.31 14.55 4.31
C SER A 99 -6.40 15.18 2.92
N ARG A 100 -5.45 16.06 2.62
CA ARG A 100 -5.30 16.69 1.31
C ARG A 100 -4.59 15.82 0.27
N ALA A 101 -3.81 14.84 0.71
CA ALA A 101 -2.99 14.03 -0.22
C ALA A 101 -3.60 12.65 -0.53
N ALA A 102 -4.57 12.20 0.27
CA ALA A 102 -5.14 10.85 0.19
C ALA A 102 -5.70 10.54 -1.20
N LEU A 103 -6.49 11.45 -1.79
CA LEU A 103 -7.12 11.24 -3.09
C LEU A 103 -6.10 11.20 -4.23
N LEU A 104 -5.05 12.03 -4.17
CA LEU A 104 -3.94 11.97 -5.13
C LEU A 104 -3.20 10.62 -5.02
N PHE A 105 -2.91 10.18 -3.79
CA PHE A 105 -2.27 8.89 -3.57
C PHE A 105 -3.12 7.73 -4.07
N GLU A 106 -4.42 7.71 -3.78
CA GLU A 106 -5.34 6.67 -4.23
C GLU A 106 -5.43 6.64 -5.76
N THR A 107 -5.49 7.82 -6.40
CA THR A 107 -5.51 7.93 -7.86
C THR A 107 -4.22 7.38 -8.48
N TRP A 108 -3.05 7.70 -7.90
CA TRP A 108 -1.77 7.11 -8.32
C TRP A 108 -1.73 5.60 -8.08
N ALA A 109 -2.17 5.14 -6.91
CA ALA A 109 -2.20 3.73 -6.55
C ALA A 109 -3.10 2.92 -7.51
N GLY A 110 -4.18 3.51 -8.02
CA GLY A 110 -5.06 2.87 -9.00
C GLY A 110 -4.42 2.69 -10.38
N LEU A 111 -3.51 3.60 -10.75
CA LEU A 111 -2.67 3.46 -11.96
C LEU A 111 -1.55 2.46 -11.74
N PHE A 112 -0.90 2.52 -10.58
CA PHE A 112 0.24 1.68 -10.24
C PHE A 112 -0.16 0.21 -9.99
N ALA A 113 -1.31 -0.02 -9.34
CA ALA A 113 -1.86 -1.35 -9.09
C ALA A 113 -3.29 -1.41 -9.63
N PRO A 114 -3.48 -1.56 -10.95
CA PRO A 114 -4.81 -1.64 -11.54
C PRO A 114 -5.58 -2.88 -11.06
N LYS A 115 -6.83 -3.01 -11.49
CA LYS A 115 -7.76 -4.08 -11.07
C LYS A 115 -8.02 -4.05 -9.56
N ASN A 116 -8.56 -2.93 -9.08
CA ASN A 116 -8.89 -2.71 -7.67
C ASN A 116 -7.69 -2.91 -6.72
N PHE A 117 -6.52 -2.36 -7.05
CA PHE A 117 -5.32 -2.42 -6.21
C PHE A 117 -4.74 -3.84 -6.03
N THR A 118 -5.02 -4.76 -6.96
CA THR A 118 -4.55 -6.17 -6.86
C THR A 118 -3.45 -6.54 -7.84
N ASP A 119 -3.29 -5.81 -8.94
CA ASP A 119 -2.24 -6.11 -9.92
C ASP A 119 -0.86 -5.81 -9.34
N GLN A 120 0.07 -6.76 -9.50
CA GLN A 120 1.43 -6.66 -8.95
C GLN A 120 2.51 -6.47 -10.02
N SER A 121 2.14 -6.15 -11.26
CA SER A 121 3.08 -6.05 -12.38
C SER A 121 4.08 -4.89 -12.27
N ASN A 122 3.72 -3.83 -11.55
CA ASN A 122 4.56 -2.64 -11.35
C ASN A 122 5.41 -2.68 -10.06
N TYR A 123 5.20 -3.68 -9.20
CA TYR A 123 6.06 -3.88 -8.04
C TYR A 123 7.37 -4.56 -8.46
N ALA A 124 8.50 -4.07 -7.95
CA ALA A 124 9.81 -4.69 -8.17
C ALA A 124 9.86 -6.09 -7.55
N VAL A 125 9.27 -6.25 -6.36
CA VAL A 125 9.14 -7.52 -5.66
C VAL A 125 7.66 -7.81 -5.45
N LYS A 126 7.18 -8.90 -6.07
CA LYS A 126 5.81 -9.40 -5.89
C LYS A 126 5.65 -10.03 -4.51
N TRP A 127 4.41 -10.19 -4.07
CA TRP A 127 4.07 -10.86 -2.83
C TRP A 127 4.57 -12.31 -2.83
N THR A 128 5.18 -12.74 -1.73
CA THR A 128 5.55 -14.14 -1.50
C THR A 128 5.13 -14.57 -0.10
N LEU A 129 4.91 -15.88 0.08
CA LEU A 129 4.62 -16.44 1.39
C LEU A 129 5.84 -16.46 2.32
N ASP A 130 7.05 -16.42 1.75
CA ASP A 130 8.32 -16.40 2.51
C ASP A 130 8.59 -15.02 3.14
N ASP A 131 8.06 -13.95 2.53
CA ASP A 131 8.12 -12.58 3.05
C ASP A 131 6.73 -11.92 3.05
N PRO A 132 5.77 -12.48 3.80
CA PRO A 132 4.35 -12.22 3.61
C PRO A 132 3.89 -10.87 4.14
N LEU A 133 4.70 -10.25 5.01
CA LEU A 133 4.41 -8.98 5.66
C LEU A 133 5.27 -7.84 5.13
N GLU A 134 6.31 -8.07 4.31
CA GLU A 134 7.07 -6.97 3.69
C GLU A 134 6.97 -6.94 2.15
N THR A 135 6.27 -7.88 1.53
CA THR A 135 5.95 -7.88 0.09
C THR A 135 4.45 -7.64 -0.18
N PRO A 136 4.03 -7.15 -1.36
CA PRO A 136 4.86 -6.64 -2.44
C PRO A 136 5.46 -5.26 -2.10
N ARG A 137 6.59 -4.92 -2.72
CA ARG A 137 7.31 -3.66 -2.48
C ARG A 137 8.16 -3.23 -3.69
N GLY A 138 8.60 -1.97 -3.65
CA GLY A 138 9.53 -1.38 -4.59
C GLY A 138 8.94 -1.09 -5.97
N LEU A 139 9.53 -0.13 -6.67
CA LEU A 139 9.11 0.27 -8.02
C LEU A 139 9.87 -0.54 -9.06
N LYS A 140 9.18 -1.34 -9.88
CA LYS A 140 9.82 -2.09 -10.98
C LYS A 140 10.44 -1.17 -12.01
N ASP A 141 9.76 -0.07 -12.31
CA ASP A 141 10.21 1.00 -13.19
C ASP A 141 9.91 2.35 -12.51
N PRO A 142 10.89 2.95 -11.83
CA PRO A 142 10.72 4.22 -11.14
C PRO A 142 10.29 5.37 -12.07
N THR A 143 10.81 5.39 -13.31
CA THR A 143 10.46 6.43 -14.30
C THR A 143 9.00 6.31 -14.71
N ALA A 144 8.52 5.09 -14.97
CA ALA A 144 7.11 4.84 -15.26
C ALA A 144 6.21 5.18 -14.07
N ALA A 145 6.63 4.88 -12.83
CA ALA A 145 5.89 5.22 -11.63
C ALA A 145 5.74 6.74 -11.42
N VAL A 146 6.77 7.53 -11.76
CA VAL A 146 6.71 9.00 -11.76
C VAL A 146 5.82 9.52 -12.89
N ALA A 147 5.84 8.88 -14.07
CA ALA A 147 4.90 9.22 -15.14
C ALA A 147 3.44 8.95 -14.73
N MET A 148 3.18 7.86 -14.02
CA MET A 148 1.87 7.58 -13.41
C MET A 148 1.49 8.63 -12.37
N LEU A 149 2.45 9.20 -11.63
CA LEU A 149 2.18 10.30 -10.68
C LEU A 149 1.72 11.56 -11.41
N LYS A 150 2.35 11.89 -12.53
CA LYS A 150 1.90 12.99 -13.39
C LYS A 150 0.50 12.73 -13.96
N GLU A 151 0.22 11.52 -14.43
CA GLU A 151 -1.12 11.16 -14.89
C GLU A 151 -2.15 11.24 -13.74
N ALA A 152 -1.76 10.81 -12.53
CA ALA A 152 -2.61 10.88 -11.35
C ALA A 152 -2.95 12.33 -10.98
N VAL A 153 -2.02 13.28 -11.13
CA VAL A 153 -2.31 14.71 -10.95
C VAL A 153 -3.43 15.17 -11.88
N ALA A 154 -3.32 14.88 -13.18
CA ALA A 154 -4.33 15.26 -14.15
C ALA A 154 -5.70 14.63 -13.83
N LYS A 155 -5.72 13.33 -13.48
CA LYS A 155 -6.96 12.62 -13.11
C LYS A 155 -7.57 13.12 -11.82
N THR A 156 -6.76 13.44 -10.81
CA THR A 156 -7.23 13.96 -9.52
C THR A 156 -7.92 15.31 -9.73
N LYS A 157 -7.32 16.22 -10.50
CA LYS A 157 -7.95 17.49 -10.90
C LYS A 157 -9.27 17.27 -11.66
N GLN A 158 -9.31 16.31 -12.58
CA GLN A 158 -10.51 16.01 -13.36
C GLN A 158 -11.65 15.47 -12.47
N LEU A 159 -11.33 14.59 -11.52
CA LEU A 159 -12.32 13.93 -10.66
C LEU A 159 -12.79 14.83 -9.51
N TYR A 160 -11.90 15.62 -8.94
CA TYR A 160 -12.12 16.30 -7.66
C TYR A 160 -11.93 17.83 -7.72
N GLY A 161 -11.54 18.38 -8.87
CA GLY A 161 -11.39 19.83 -9.10
C GLY A 161 -10.03 20.42 -8.69
N ALA A 162 -9.28 19.73 -7.84
CA ALA A 162 -7.94 20.11 -7.38
C ALA A 162 -7.07 18.85 -7.16
N ILE A 163 -5.80 19.04 -6.82
CA ILE A 163 -4.92 17.94 -6.38
C ILE A 163 -4.98 17.71 -4.86
N ASP A 164 -5.55 18.66 -4.11
CA ASP A 164 -5.51 18.81 -2.65
C ASP A 164 -6.83 19.29 -2.03
#